data_AF-X1SYZ9-F1
#
_entry.id   AF-X1SYZ9-F1
#
_cell.length_a   1.000
_cell.length_b   1.000
_cell.length_c   1.000
_cell.angle_alpha   90.00
_cell.angle_beta   90.00
_cell.angle_gamma   90.00
#
_symmetry.space_group_name_H-M   'P 1'
#
loop_
_entity.id
_entity.type
_entity.pdbx_description
1 polymer ?
#
loop_
_entity_poly.entity_id
_entity_poly.type
_entity_poly.pdbx_seq_one_letter_code
_entity_poly.pdbx_strand_id
1 'polypeptide(L)'
;MKGGVTKRIEDTVKALEQGQLKKALILTDREGLEKHRQFVEQAARACLANKDNKEACAMAIKEAKDKVQDTVTLPIDDTSLEGLEEYLSPEKPPEQPAESEPSSEKTDEELFEECEECHVAVAAARVAEICTEYPEDAGGACKVISEKLEDENTEPAEWIKAMVETAEQTQGKAKEEMVAAVTELTDYLERR
;
A
#
# COMPACT_ATOMS: atom_id res chain seq x y z
N MET A 1 21.74 12.98 19.23
CA MET A 1 21.23 11.59 19.25
C MET A 1 20.06 11.50 18.29
N LYS A 2 20.31 11.12 17.03
CA LYS A 2 19.27 10.99 16.00
C LYS A 2 18.54 9.66 16.24
N GLY A 3 17.41 9.70 16.93
CA GLY A 3 16.51 8.54 17.01
C GLY A 3 16.01 8.21 15.62
N GLY A 4 16.24 6.97 15.18
CA GLY A 4 15.67 6.43 13.95
C GLY A 4 14.15 6.40 13.98
N VAL A 5 13.55 5.96 12.87
CA VAL A 5 12.09 5.85 12.68
C VAL A 5 11.44 5.10 13.85
N THR A 6 12.03 3.99 14.29
CA THR A 6 11.58 3.18 15.45
C THR A 6 11.39 3.99 16.72
N LYS A 7 12.35 4.83 17.09
CA LYS A 7 12.25 5.65 18.31
C LYS A 7 11.10 6.67 18.21
N ARG A 8 10.81 7.17 17.01
CA ARG A 8 9.66 8.06 16.81
C ARG A 8 8.34 7.32 16.87
N ILE A 9 8.28 6.09 16.38
CA ILE A 9 7.09 5.25 16.52
C ILE A 9 6.83 4.99 18.02
N GLU A 10 7.85 4.61 18.78
CA GLU A 10 7.76 4.46 20.25
C GLU A 10 7.30 5.76 20.95
N ASP A 11 7.88 6.91 20.56
CA ASP A 11 7.49 8.21 21.11
C ASP A 11 6.05 8.58 20.73
N THR A 12 5.57 8.15 19.56
CA THR A 12 4.19 8.31 19.09
C THR A 12 3.23 7.45 19.91
N VAL A 13 3.56 6.18 20.16
CA VAL A 13 2.81 5.29 21.05
C VAL A 13 2.69 5.91 22.44
N LYS A 14 3.80 6.38 23.02
CA LYS A 14 3.79 7.07 24.33
C LYS A 14 2.95 8.34 24.33
N ALA A 15 2.96 9.12 23.24
CA ALA A 15 2.11 10.29 23.10
C ALA A 15 0.62 9.93 23.05
N LEU A 16 0.26 8.83 22.38
CA LEU A 16 -1.11 8.31 22.34
C LEU A 16 -1.56 7.80 23.72
N GLU A 17 -0.72 7.08 24.47
CA GLU A 17 -1.03 6.64 25.84
C GLU A 17 -1.30 7.81 26.80
N GLN A 18 -0.60 8.93 26.60
CA GLN A 18 -0.80 10.15 27.37
C GLN A 18 -2.02 10.97 26.88
N GLY A 19 -2.76 10.50 25.88
CA GLY A 19 -3.86 11.23 25.25
C GLY A 19 -3.42 12.47 24.47
N GLN A 20 -2.12 12.60 24.17
CA GLN A 20 -1.53 13.75 23.51
C GLN A 20 -1.58 13.62 21.98
N LEU A 21 -2.80 13.56 21.42
CA LEU A 21 -3.05 13.45 19.97
C LEU A 21 -2.27 14.48 19.14
N LYS A 22 -2.22 15.73 19.60
CA LYS A 22 -1.47 16.81 18.92
C LYS A 22 0.03 16.51 18.83
N LYS A 23 0.60 15.89 19.87
CA LYS A 23 2.02 15.53 19.91
C LYS A 23 2.28 14.30 19.04
N ALA A 24 1.37 13.33 19.05
CA ALA A 24 1.43 12.17 18.16
C ALA A 24 1.44 12.60 16.67
N LEU A 25 0.57 13.54 16.28
CA LEU A 25 0.54 14.07 14.90
C LEU A 25 1.89 14.70 14.48
N ILE A 26 2.50 15.49 15.36
CA ILE A 26 3.80 16.14 15.09
C ILE A 26 4.92 15.09 14.95
N LEU A 27 4.87 14.02 15.73
CA LEU A 27 5.88 12.96 15.69
C LEU A 27 5.78 12.13 14.39
N THR A 28 4.58 12.05 13.81
CA THR A 28 4.29 11.36 12.54
C THR A 28 4.32 12.28 11.30
N ASP A 29 4.60 13.59 11.45
CA ASP A 29 4.67 14.58 10.35
C ASP A 29 6.00 14.54 9.60
N ARG A 30 6.53 13.34 9.33
CA ARG A 30 7.81 13.13 8.66
C ARG A 30 7.70 12.04 7.62
N GLU A 31 8.54 12.16 6.60
CA GLU A 31 8.71 11.14 5.55
C GLU A 31 9.02 9.76 6.16
N GLY A 32 8.29 8.73 5.71
CA GLY A 32 8.37 7.34 6.16
C GLY A 32 7.47 6.98 7.35
N LEU A 33 6.61 7.88 7.80
CA LEU A 33 5.61 7.68 8.88
C LEU A 33 4.18 8.04 8.44
N GLU A 34 3.93 8.09 7.13
CA GLU A 34 2.64 8.46 6.54
C GLU A 34 1.53 7.53 7.01
N LYS A 35 1.82 6.23 7.09
CA LYS A 35 0.88 5.21 7.59
C LYS A 35 0.54 5.45 9.07
N HIS A 36 1.53 5.76 9.91
CA HIS A 36 1.31 6.10 11.32
C HIS A 36 0.52 7.40 11.48
N ARG A 37 0.80 8.40 10.65
CA ARG A 37 0.07 9.65 10.61
C ARG A 37 -1.41 9.43 10.31
N GLN A 38 -1.73 8.57 9.33
CA GLN A 38 -3.11 8.23 9.00
C GLN A 38 -3.86 7.67 10.20
N PHE A 39 -3.25 6.77 10.99
CA PHE A 39 -3.87 6.22 12.20
C PHE A 39 -4.16 7.31 13.25
N VAL A 40 -3.21 8.21 13.46
CA VAL A 40 -3.36 9.32 14.43
C VAL A 40 -4.40 10.34 13.93
N GLU A 41 -4.46 10.62 12.63
CA GLU A 41 -5.47 11.50 12.03
C GLU A 41 -6.88 10.91 12.12
N GLN A 42 -7.04 9.61 11.90
CA GLN A 42 -8.31 8.92 12.09
C GLN A 42 -8.79 9.04 13.55
N ALA A 43 -7.90 8.83 14.52
CA ALA A 43 -8.23 9.02 15.93
C ALA A 43 -8.59 10.48 16.24
N ALA A 44 -7.86 11.45 15.69
CA ALA A 44 -8.17 12.87 15.86
C ALA A 44 -9.54 13.22 15.26
N ARG A 45 -9.88 12.70 14.07
CA ARG A 45 -11.19 12.89 13.43
C ARG A 45 -12.30 12.26 14.26
N ALA A 46 -12.11 11.04 14.76
CA ALA A 46 -13.07 10.36 15.61
C ALA A 46 -13.32 11.12 16.92
N CYS A 47 -12.27 11.65 17.56
CA CYS A 47 -12.38 12.51 18.73
C CYS A 47 -13.09 13.84 18.43
N LEU A 48 -12.85 14.43 17.26
CA LEU A 48 -13.50 15.68 16.84
C LEU A 48 -14.97 15.49 16.43
N ALA A 49 -15.31 14.34 15.85
CA ALA A 49 -16.69 13.96 15.54
C ALA A 49 -17.49 13.64 16.81
N ASN A 50 -16.82 13.13 17.84
CA ASN A 50 -17.40 12.71 19.11
C ASN A 50 -16.94 13.60 20.28
N LYS A 51 -16.95 14.93 20.11
CA LYS A 51 -16.47 15.91 21.12
C LYS A 51 -17.10 15.72 22.51
N ASP A 52 -18.35 15.27 22.55
CA ASP A 52 -19.11 15.08 23.79
C ASP A 52 -18.96 13.66 24.37
N ASN A 53 -18.37 12.73 23.62
CA ASN A 53 -18.15 11.34 24.04
C ASN A 53 -16.66 11.04 24.23
N LYS A 54 -16.22 11.21 25.48
CA LYS A 54 -14.83 10.93 25.90
C LYS A 54 -14.44 9.46 25.75
N GLU A 55 -15.39 8.53 25.84
CA GLU A 55 -15.13 7.10 25.65
C GLU A 55 -14.86 6.78 24.17
N ALA A 56 -15.62 7.37 23.25
CA ALA A 56 -15.38 7.23 21.82
C ALA A 56 -14.00 7.78 21.43
N CYS A 57 -13.60 8.92 22.01
CA CYS A 57 -12.27 9.46 21.80
C CYS A 57 -11.16 8.57 22.41
N ALA A 58 -11.36 8.04 23.62
CA ALA A 58 -10.40 7.13 24.25
C ALA A 58 -10.26 5.81 23.47
N MET A 59 -11.36 5.27 22.94
CA MET A 59 -11.37 4.08 22.10
C MET A 59 -10.62 4.30 20.79
N ALA A 60 -10.85 5.45 20.14
CA ALA A 60 -10.15 5.81 18.90
C ALA A 60 -8.65 6.02 19.12
N ILE A 61 -8.25 6.63 20.24
CA ILE A 61 -6.83 6.77 20.62
C ILE A 61 -6.21 5.39 20.88
N LYS A 62 -6.94 4.49 21.55
CA LYS A 62 -6.48 3.12 21.82
C LYS A 62 -6.30 2.33 20.53
N GLU A 63 -7.25 2.40 19.61
CA GLU A 63 -7.17 1.76 18.30
C GLU A 63 -5.99 2.28 17.47
N ALA A 64 -5.78 3.60 17.46
CA ALA A 64 -4.60 4.18 16.82
C ALA A 64 -3.30 3.74 17.50
N LYS A 65 -3.29 3.58 18.83
CA LYS A 65 -2.14 3.06 19.56
C LYS A 65 -1.82 1.64 19.13
N ASP A 66 -2.82 0.76 19.13
CA ASP A 66 -2.66 -0.65 18.80
C ASP A 66 -2.14 -0.79 17.36
N LYS A 67 -2.73 -0.04 16.40
CA LYS A 67 -2.27 0.01 15.00
C LYS A 67 -0.83 0.54 14.84
N VAL A 68 -0.43 1.55 15.60
CA VAL A 68 0.94 2.08 15.61
C VAL A 68 1.89 1.09 16.29
N GLN A 69 1.46 0.40 17.34
CA GLN A 69 2.27 -0.58 18.07
C GLN A 69 2.46 -1.89 17.29
N ASP A 70 1.46 -2.32 16.51
CA ASP A 70 1.55 -3.49 15.64
C ASP A 70 2.62 -3.33 14.56
N THR A 71 2.91 -2.09 14.16
CA THR A 71 4.04 -1.79 13.26
C THR A 71 5.41 -1.82 13.94
N VAL A 72 5.46 -1.91 15.29
CA VAL A 72 6.70 -2.04 16.09
C VAL A 72 7.01 -3.51 16.42
N THR A 73 6.01 -4.41 16.38
CA THR A 73 6.16 -5.83 16.76
C THR A 73 6.92 -6.72 15.79
N LEU A 74 7.44 -6.19 14.68
CA LEU A 74 8.45 -6.89 13.91
C LEU A 74 9.82 -6.32 14.31
N PRO A 75 10.62 -7.04 15.12
CA PRO A 75 12.04 -6.75 15.17
C PRO A 75 12.59 -6.95 13.76
N ILE A 76 12.95 -5.84 13.13
CA ILE A 76 13.86 -5.86 11.98
C ILE A 76 15.24 -6.15 12.58
N ASP A 77 15.50 -7.41 12.91
CA ASP A 77 16.84 -7.96 13.04
C ASP A 77 16.79 -9.44 12.64
N ASP A 78 17.62 -9.77 11.66
CA ASP A 78 17.84 -11.07 11.00
C ASP A 78 16.70 -11.67 10.16
N THR A 79 16.89 -11.54 8.84
CA THR A 79 16.50 -12.53 7.83
C THR A 79 17.13 -13.90 8.13
N SER A 80 16.67 -14.61 9.16
CA SER A 80 16.89 -16.04 9.32
C SER A 80 15.54 -16.73 9.31
N LEU A 81 15.25 -17.32 8.15
CA LEU A 81 14.06 -18.06 7.80
C LEU A 81 14.08 -19.44 8.48
N GLU A 82 14.00 -19.48 9.82
CA GLU A 82 13.82 -20.73 10.57
C GLU A 82 12.94 -20.46 11.80
N GLY A 83 11.74 -21.04 11.83
CA GLY A 83 10.96 -21.15 13.07
C GLY A 83 9.49 -20.76 13.03
N LEU A 84 8.86 -20.58 11.87
CA LEU A 84 7.41 -20.34 11.78
C LEU A 84 6.59 -21.61 11.51
N GLU A 85 7.09 -22.76 11.96
CA GLU A 85 6.34 -24.03 11.91
C GLU A 85 5.44 -24.28 13.15
N GLU A 86 5.44 -23.42 14.17
CA GLU A 86 4.75 -23.73 15.44
C GLU A 86 3.33 -23.15 15.61
N TYR A 87 2.74 -22.49 14.61
CA TYR A 87 1.33 -22.01 14.72
C TYR A 87 0.28 -22.84 13.98
N LEU A 88 0.65 -24.02 13.46
CA LEU A 88 -0.32 -25.00 12.95
C LEU A 88 -0.03 -26.40 13.51
N SER A 89 -0.04 -26.53 14.83
CA SER A 89 -0.30 -27.83 15.47
C SER A 89 -1.75 -27.88 15.97
N PRO A 90 -2.67 -28.54 15.27
CA PRO A 90 -3.92 -28.99 15.85
C PRO A 90 -3.61 -30.11 16.87
N GLU A 91 -4.13 -30.01 18.09
CA GLU A 91 -4.26 -31.19 18.96
C GLU A 91 -5.08 -32.28 18.21
N LYS A 92 -4.43 -33.41 17.89
CA LYS A 92 -4.91 -34.59 17.12
C LYS A 92 -5.89 -35.51 17.92
N PRO A 93 -6.35 -36.69 17.40
CA PRO A 93 -7.23 -37.10 16.27
C PRO A 93 -8.34 -38.09 16.81
N PRO A 94 -9.09 -38.98 16.09
CA PRO A 94 -9.14 -39.44 14.67
C PRO A 94 -10.53 -39.17 14.01
N GLU A 95 -10.77 -39.25 12.70
CA GLU A 95 -10.61 -40.36 11.77
C GLU A 95 -10.54 -39.80 10.33
N GLN A 96 -9.65 -40.35 9.50
CA GLN A 96 -9.79 -40.37 8.04
C GLN A 96 -10.98 -41.28 7.65
N PRO A 97 -11.63 -41.16 6.47
CA PRO A 97 -11.05 -40.81 5.16
C PRO A 97 -11.88 -39.73 4.41
N ALA A 98 -11.43 -39.05 3.36
CA ALA A 98 -10.86 -39.58 2.14
C ALA A 98 -10.12 -38.49 1.36
N GLU A 99 -9.24 -38.97 0.49
CA GLU A 99 -8.48 -38.24 -0.52
C GLU A 99 -9.30 -37.16 -1.24
N SER A 100 -8.82 -35.93 -1.17
CA SER A 100 -8.95 -34.97 -2.27
C SER A 100 -7.60 -34.27 -2.39
N GLU A 101 -7.07 -34.33 -3.60
CA GLU A 101 -5.73 -33.96 -4.05
C GLU A 101 -5.27 -32.59 -3.50
N PRO A 102 -3.96 -32.37 -3.29
CA PRO A 102 -3.48 -31.05 -2.93
C PRO A 102 -3.78 -30.12 -4.10
N SER A 103 -4.74 -29.20 -3.91
CA SER A 103 -4.90 -28.07 -4.81
C SER A 103 -3.55 -27.37 -4.87
N SER A 104 -2.92 -27.38 -6.05
CA SER A 104 -1.64 -26.73 -6.31
C SER A 104 -1.73 -25.29 -5.80
N GLU A 105 -1.16 -25.02 -4.63
CA GLU A 105 -1.15 -23.69 -4.03
C GLU A 105 -0.13 -22.88 -4.82
N LYS A 106 -0.61 -22.05 -5.75
CA LYS A 106 0.23 -21.17 -6.55
C LYS A 106 0.91 -20.17 -5.62
N THR A 107 2.20 -19.95 -5.85
CA THR A 107 2.96 -18.93 -5.13
C THR A 107 2.42 -17.52 -5.44
N ASP A 108 2.68 -16.55 -4.58
CA ASP A 108 2.28 -15.14 -4.79
C ASP A 108 2.84 -14.57 -6.13
N GLU A 109 3.99 -15.08 -6.55
CA GLU A 109 4.64 -14.75 -7.83
C GLU A 109 3.85 -15.33 -9.03
N GLU A 110 3.41 -16.59 -8.94
CA GLU A 110 2.53 -17.20 -9.95
C GLU A 110 1.13 -16.55 -10.00
N LEU A 111 0.62 -16.08 -8.85
CA LEU A 111 -0.64 -15.32 -8.80
C LEU A 111 -0.51 -13.95 -9.45
N PHE A 112 0.64 -13.28 -9.28
CA PHE A 112 0.90 -12.00 -9.93
C PHE A 112 1.10 -12.16 -11.45
N GLU A 113 1.88 -13.15 -11.88
CA GLU A 113 2.09 -13.45 -13.30
C GLU A 113 0.77 -13.76 -14.04
N GLU A 114 -0.24 -14.28 -13.36
CA GLU A 114 -1.55 -14.56 -13.95
C GLU A 114 -2.54 -13.37 -13.88
N CYS A 115 -2.21 -12.34 -13.10
CA CYS A 115 -3.08 -11.21 -12.80
C CYS A 115 -2.91 -10.04 -13.79
N GLU A 116 -3.67 -10.07 -14.88
CA GLU A 116 -3.70 -8.99 -15.88
C GLU A 116 -4.00 -7.62 -15.26
N GLU A 117 -4.98 -7.54 -14.35
CA GLU A 117 -5.34 -6.31 -13.65
C GLU A 117 -4.17 -5.74 -12.84
N CYS A 118 -3.34 -6.61 -12.25
CA CYS A 118 -2.17 -6.23 -11.48
C CYS A 118 -1.07 -5.65 -12.39
N HIS A 119 -0.81 -6.29 -13.53
CA HIS A 119 0.14 -5.78 -14.52
C HIS A 119 -0.31 -4.43 -15.11
N VAL A 120 -1.61 -4.29 -15.41
CA VAL A 120 -2.18 -3.02 -15.88
C VAL A 120 -2.09 -1.93 -14.80
N ALA A 121 -2.34 -2.26 -13.52
CA ALA A 121 -2.21 -1.33 -12.41
C ALA A 121 -0.76 -0.87 -12.20
N VAL A 122 0.21 -1.78 -12.33
CA VAL A 122 1.65 -1.46 -12.25
C VAL A 122 2.08 -0.52 -13.37
N ALA A 123 1.63 -0.79 -14.61
CA ALA A 123 1.89 0.09 -15.73
C ALA A 123 1.23 1.47 -15.57
N ALA A 124 -0.01 1.52 -15.07
CA ALA A 124 -0.71 2.77 -14.80
C ALA A 124 -0.01 3.60 -13.72
N ALA A 125 0.47 2.96 -12.66
CA ALA A 125 1.25 3.61 -11.61
C ALA A 125 2.57 4.19 -12.16
N ARG A 126 3.29 3.43 -12.98
CA ARG A 126 4.50 3.90 -13.68
C ARG A 126 4.22 5.13 -14.55
N VAL A 127 3.16 5.10 -15.35
CA VAL A 127 2.78 6.25 -16.21
C VAL A 127 2.43 7.47 -15.35
N ALA A 128 1.74 7.28 -14.22
CA ALA A 128 1.43 8.35 -13.28
C ALA A 128 2.69 8.93 -12.61
N GLU A 129 3.68 8.11 -12.27
CA GLU A 129 4.98 8.57 -11.76
C GLU A 129 5.70 9.44 -12.79
N ILE A 130 5.78 8.99 -14.05
CA ILE A 130 6.43 9.74 -15.13
C ILE A 130 5.73 11.10 -15.35
N CYS A 131 4.41 11.12 -15.25
CA CYS A 131 3.61 12.35 -15.27
C CYS A 131 3.98 13.34 -14.16
N THR A 132 4.39 12.85 -12.98
CA THR A 132 4.84 13.69 -11.87
C THR A 132 6.30 14.12 -11.97
N GLU A 133 7.17 13.26 -12.51
CA GLU A 133 8.60 13.55 -12.67
C GLU A 133 8.90 14.48 -13.84
N TYR A 134 8.10 14.40 -14.91
CA TYR A 134 8.33 15.14 -16.15
C TYR A 134 7.11 16.00 -16.57
N PRO A 135 6.63 16.93 -15.72
CA PRO A 135 5.41 17.70 -15.99
C PRO A 135 5.52 18.62 -17.22
N GLU A 136 6.72 19.12 -17.53
CA GLU A 136 6.95 19.99 -18.70
C GLU A 136 6.91 19.21 -20.03
N ASP A 137 7.38 17.96 -20.02
CA ASP A 137 7.44 17.06 -21.18
C ASP A 137 6.11 16.31 -21.39
N ALA A 138 5.38 16.07 -20.30
CA ALA A 138 4.14 15.32 -20.31
C ALA A 138 2.89 16.17 -20.60
N GLY A 139 2.99 17.49 -20.42
CA GLY A 139 1.95 18.44 -20.79
C GLY A 139 0.57 18.14 -20.16
N GLY A 140 -0.51 18.44 -20.88
CA GLY A 140 -1.88 18.17 -20.42
C GLY A 140 -2.33 16.72 -20.50
N ALA A 141 -1.54 15.84 -21.14
CA ALA A 141 -1.91 14.45 -21.40
C ALA A 141 -2.08 13.63 -20.11
N CYS A 142 -1.26 13.93 -19.10
CA CYS A 142 -1.30 13.30 -17.79
C CYS A 142 -2.59 13.50 -17.01
N LYS A 143 -3.41 14.49 -17.38
CA LYS A 143 -4.71 14.72 -16.74
C LYS A 143 -5.65 13.53 -16.94
N VAL A 144 -5.57 12.84 -18.08
CA VAL A 144 -6.38 11.66 -18.39
C VAL A 144 -6.05 10.49 -17.47
N ILE A 145 -4.76 10.30 -17.16
CA ILE A 145 -4.30 9.25 -16.24
C ILE A 145 -4.73 9.57 -14.81
N SER A 146 -4.59 10.82 -14.38
CA SER A 146 -5.04 11.23 -13.04
C SER A 146 -6.55 11.08 -12.85
N GLU A 147 -7.36 11.42 -13.86
CA GLU A 147 -8.81 11.26 -13.80
C GLU A 147 -9.23 9.78 -13.75
N LYS A 148 -8.53 8.90 -14.47
CA LYS A 148 -8.79 7.45 -14.42
C LYS A 148 -8.31 6.78 -13.14
N LEU A 149 -7.27 7.30 -12.48
CA LEU A 149 -6.84 6.82 -11.14
C LEU A 149 -7.92 7.03 -10.07
N GLU A 150 -8.81 8.01 -10.26
CA GLU A 150 -9.94 8.26 -9.36
C GLU A 150 -11.14 7.34 -9.66
N ASP A 151 -11.14 6.61 -10.78
CA ASP A 151 -12.20 5.68 -11.18
C ASP A 151 -11.77 4.22 -11.02
N GLU A 152 -12.13 3.66 -9.86
CA GLU A 152 -11.88 2.26 -9.48
C GLU A 152 -12.61 1.24 -10.38
N ASN A 153 -13.57 1.66 -11.23
CA ASN A 153 -14.30 0.76 -12.13
C ASN A 153 -13.74 0.77 -13.57
N THR A 154 -12.62 1.46 -13.80
CA THR A 154 -12.02 1.52 -15.13
C THR A 154 -11.52 0.13 -15.55
N GLU A 155 -12.06 -0.41 -16.63
CA GLU A 155 -11.65 -1.72 -17.15
C GLU A 155 -10.18 -1.70 -17.62
N PRO A 156 -9.47 -2.86 -17.55
CA PRO A 156 -8.08 -2.96 -17.98
C PRO A 156 -7.80 -2.46 -19.41
N ALA A 157 -8.72 -2.73 -20.34
CA ALA A 157 -8.62 -2.25 -21.73
C ALA A 157 -8.70 -0.72 -21.84
N GLU A 158 -9.54 -0.11 -21.01
CA GLU A 158 -9.71 1.35 -20.93
C GLU A 158 -8.51 2.04 -20.27
N TRP A 159 -7.79 1.33 -19.41
CA TRP A 159 -6.49 1.74 -18.88
C TRP A 159 -5.39 1.68 -19.92
N ILE A 160 -5.27 0.57 -20.64
CA ILE A 160 -4.26 0.38 -21.70
C ILE A 160 -4.41 1.47 -22.76
N LYS A 161 -5.64 1.72 -23.22
CA LYS A 161 -5.93 2.77 -24.20
C LYS A 161 -5.52 4.16 -23.70
N ALA A 162 -5.83 4.49 -22.45
CA ALA A 162 -5.46 5.78 -21.86
C ALA A 162 -3.95 5.95 -21.72
N MET A 163 -3.23 4.89 -21.36
CA MET A 163 -1.76 4.90 -21.27
C MET A 163 -1.12 5.11 -22.64
N VAL A 164 -1.60 4.41 -23.68
CA VAL A 164 -1.14 4.58 -25.07
C VAL A 164 -1.39 6.01 -25.54
N GLU A 165 -2.62 6.50 -25.38
CA GLU A 165 -3.00 7.86 -25.80
C GLU A 165 -2.19 8.94 -25.06
N THR A 166 -1.92 8.73 -23.77
CA THR A 166 -1.08 9.63 -22.98
C THR A 166 0.37 9.62 -23.50
N ALA A 167 0.95 8.44 -23.72
CA ALA A 167 2.30 8.28 -24.25
C ALA A 167 2.45 8.88 -25.67
N GLU A 168 1.41 8.85 -26.49
CA GLU A 168 1.43 9.46 -27.82
C GLU A 168 1.47 11.00 -27.75
N GLN A 169 0.75 11.58 -26.78
CA GLN A 169 0.61 13.02 -26.57
C GLN A 169 1.78 13.63 -25.79
N THR A 170 2.56 12.84 -25.06
CA THR A 170 3.79 13.29 -24.39
C THR A 170 4.97 13.40 -25.36
N GLN A 171 5.98 14.19 -24.97
CA GLN A 171 7.22 14.39 -25.72
C GLN A 171 8.45 14.18 -24.82
N GLY A 172 9.64 14.26 -25.39
CA GLY A 172 10.89 14.22 -24.61
C GLY A 172 11.08 12.92 -23.84
N LYS A 173 11.61 13.02 -22.62
CA LYS A 173 11.93 11.84 -21.78
C LYS A 173 10.67 11.17 -21.23
N ALA A 174 9.63 11.96 -20.97
CA ALA A 174 8.33 11.43 -20.54
C ALA A 174 7.77 10.43 -21.57
N LYS A 175 7.89 10.74 -22.86
CA LYS A 175 7.46 9.84 -23.94
C LYS A 175 8.25 8.54 -23.95
N GLU A 176 9.58 8.61 -23.86
CA GLU A 176 10.43 7.41 -23.89
C GLU A 176 10.11 6.46 -22.74
N GLU A 177 9.94 6.98 -21.52
CA GLU A 177 9.63 6.17 -20.35
C GLU A 177 8.17 5.64 -20.36
N MET A 178 7.20 6.43 -20.84
CA MET A 178 5.81 5.98 -20.93
C MET A 178 5.64 4.90 -21.99
N VAL A 179 6.31 5.04 -23.15
CA VAL A 179 6.32 4.02 -24.19
C VAL A 179 6.97 2.75 -23.69
N ALA A 180 8.04 2.84 -22.90
CA ALA A 180 8.66 1.66 -22.28
C ALA A 180 7.69 0.91 -21.35
N ALA A 181 6.98 1.63 -20.48
CA ALA A 181 5.98 1.03 -19.59
C ALA A 181 4.82 0.37 -20.34
N VAL A 182 4.32 1.01 -21.41
CA VAL A 182 3.27 0.44 -22.28
C VAL A 182 3.79 -0.77 -23.05
N THR A 183 5.04 -0.75 -23.50
CA THR A 183 5.66 -1.88 -24.22
C THR A 183 5.82 -3.08 -23.31
N GLU A 184 6.27 -2.90 -22.07
CA GLU A 184 6.39 -3.97 -21.08
C GLU A 184 5.04 -4.63 -20.78
N LEU A 185 3.99 -3.82 -20.63
CA LEU A 185 2.62 -4.32 -20.48
C LEU A 185 2.14 -5.08 -21.72
N THR A 186 2.45 -4.57 -22.91
CA THR A 186 2.06 -5.21 -24.18
C THR A 186 2.78 -6.56 -24.36
N ASP A 187 4.09 -6.60 -24.08
CA ASP A 187 4.89 -7.83 -24.11
C ASP A 187 4.36 -8.88 -23.14
N TYR A 188 3.87 -8.47 -21.97
CA TYR A 188 3.20 -9.36 -21.03
C TYR A 188 1.89 -9.91 -21.60
N LEU A 189 1.03 -9.04 -22.13
CA LEU A 189 -0.27 -9.44 -22.71
C LEU A 189 -0.11 -10.35 -23.94
N GLU A 190 0.94 -10.18 -24.74
CA GLU A 190 1.23 -11.03 -25.90
C GLU A 190 1.82 -12.41 -25.53
N ARG A 191 2.44 -12.55 -24.35
CA ARG A 191 3.01 -13.82 -23.87
C ARG A 191 1.96 -14.75 -23.25
N ARG A 192 0.79 -14.22 -22.91
CA ARG A 192 -0.34 -14.95 -22.34
C ARG A 192 -1.18 -15.64 -23.42
#